data_AF-A0A2E6W7T2-F1
#
_entry.id   AF-A0A2E6W7T2-F1
#
_cell.length_a   1.000
_cell.length_b   1.000
_cell.length_c   1.000
_cell.angle_alpha   90.00
_cell.angle_beta   90.00
_cell.angle_gamma   90.00
#
_symmetry.space_group_name_H-M   'P 1'
#
loop_
_entity.id
_entity.type
_entity.pdbx_description
1 polymer ?
#
loop_
_entity_poly.entity_id
_entity_poly.type
_entity_poly.pdbx_seq_one_letter_code
_entity_poly.pdbx_strand_id
1 'polypeptide(L)' 'MSCTTHHSIEEQYEIYLKEQEAFETKGVKAAATRARKALGEIGKLTKERRKEIQEKKNSM' A
#
# COMPACT_ATOMS: atom_id res chain seq x y z
N MET A 1 -4.85 -11.55 16.52
CA MET A 1 -4.03 -10.38 16.14
C MET A 1 -4.43 -9.98 14.73
N SER A 2 -5.10 -8.84 14.59
CA SER A 2 -5.62 -8.37 13.29
C SER A 2 -4.49 -8.27 12.27
N CYS A 3 -4.77 -8.74 11.05
CA CYS A 3 -3.81 -8.92 9.96
C CYS A 3 -2.89 -7.70 9.75
N THR A 4 -1.62 -7.89 10.09
CA THR A 4 -0.55 -6.91 9.99
C THR A 4 -0.42 -6.35 8.57
N THR A 5 -0.52 -7.21 7.55
CA THR A 5 -0.40 -6.80 6.14
C THR A 5 -1.58 -5.97 5.64
N HIS A 6 -2.79 -6.16 6.17
CA HIS A 6 -3.94 -5.34 5.79
C HIS A 6 -3.75 -3.90 6.25
N HIS A 7 -3.36 -3.70 7.51
CA HIS A 7 -3.13 -2.37 8.07
C HIS A 7 -1.97 -1.65 7.36
N SER A 8 -0.88 -2.36 7.06
CA SER A 8 0.22 -1.79 6.27
C SER A 8 -0.21 -1.37 4.86
N ILE A 9 -1.16 -2.09 4.22
CA ILE A 9 -1.71 -1.66 2.92
C ILE A 9 -2.49 -0.35 3.07
N GLU A 10 -3.32 -0.21 4.11
CA GLU A 10 -4.08 1.00 4.37
C GLU A 10 -3.17 2.20 4.61
N GLU A 11 -2.14 2.04 5.45
CA GLU A 11 -1.14 3.10 5.71
C GLU A 11 -0.43 3.54 4.42
N GLN A 12 0.06 2.59 3.61
CA GLN A 12 0.72 2.93 2.35
C GLN A 12 -0.24 3.58 1.35
N TYR A 13 -1.52 3.20 1.37
CA TYR A 13 -2.54 3.80 0.52
C TYR A 13 -2.83 5.26 0.91
N GLU A 14 -2.90 5.57 2.20
CA GLU A 14 -3.02 6.96 2.66
C GLU A 14 -1.81 7.81 2.26
N ILE A 15 -0.59 7.25 2.35
CA ILE A 15 0.63 7.91 1.90
C ILE A 15 0.55 8.20 0.40
N TYR A 16 0.12 7.21 -0.39
CA TYR A 16 -0.08 7.40 -1.82
C TYR A 16 -1.07 8.53 -2.11
N LEU A 17 -2.23 8.57 -1.45
CA LEU A 17 -3.22 9.63 -1.64
C LEU A 17 -2.65 11.02 -1.35
N LYS A 18 -1.98 11.19 -0.20
CA LYS A 18 -1.37 12.47 0.20
C LYS A 18 -0.27 12.92 -0.77
N GLU A 19 0.59 12.00 -1.20
CA GLU A 19 1.69 12.32 -2.12
C GLU A 19 1.19 12.53 -3.56
N GLN A 20 0.15 11.82 -4.00
CA GLN A 20 -0.48 12.04 -5.30
C GLN A 20 -1.16 13.41 -5.35
N GLU A 21 -1.88 13.79 -4.31
CA GLU A 21 -2.45 15.13 -4.18
C GLU A 21 -1.33 16.19 -4.19
N ALA A 22 -0.27 16.02 -3.39
CA ALA A 22 0.86 16.94 -3.40
C ALA A 22 1.57 17.01 -4.77
N PHE A 23 1.55 15.94 -5.56
CA PHE A 23 2.08 15.93 -6.91
C PHE A 23 1.16 16.65 -7.91
N GLU A 24 -0.15 16.35 -7.92
CA GLU A 24 -1.10 16.92 -8.88
C GLU A 24 -1.42 18.39 -8.57
N THR A 25 -1.63 18.76 -7.31
CA THR A 25 -2.04 20.12 -6.95
C THR A 25 -0.85 21.08 -6.85
N LYS A 26 0.29 20.60 -6.34
CA LYS A 26 1.46 21.46 -6.06
C LYS A 26 2.63 21.24 -7.01
N GLY A 27 2.56 20.26 -7.92
CA GLY A 27 3.63 19.97 -8.87
C GLY A 27 4.94 19.49 -8.23
N VAL A 28 4.88 18.97 -6.99
CA VAL A 28 6.08 18.62 -6.22
C VAL A 28 6.70 17.34 -6.80
N LYS A 29 7.80 17.49 -7.55
CA LYS A 29 8.50 16.36 -8.20
C LYS A 29 8.95 15.27 -7.22
N ALA A 30 9.27 15.62 -5.97
CA ALA A 30 9.62 14.66 -4.93
C ALA A 30 8.42 13.77 -4.52
N ALA A 31 7.20 14.33 -4.57
CA ALA A 31 5.99 13.60 -4.23
C ALA A 31 5.68 12.51 -5.26
N ALA A 32 6.01 12.72 -6.55
CA ALA A 32 5.91 11.69 -7.58
C ALA A 32 6.79 10.45 -7.28
N THR A 33 7.96 10.63 -6.69
CA THR A 33 8.84 9.51 -6.30
C THR A 33 8.28 8.78 -5.08
N ARG A 34 7.72 9.51 -4.11
CA ARG A 34 7.10 8.92 -2.92
C ARG A 34 5.79 8.17 -3.24
N ALA A 35 4.93 8.74 -4.08
CA ALA A 35 3.71 8.09 -4.56
C ALA A 35 4.02 6.78 -5.29
N ARG A 36 5.00 6.78 -6.21
CA ARG A 36 5.44 5.54 -6.90
C ARG A 36 6.03 4.51 -5.94
N LYS A 37 6.79 4.94 -4.92
CA LYS A 37 7.32 4.05 -3.90
C LYS A 37 6.20 3.39 -3.08
N ALA A 38 5.22 4.17 -2.64
CA ALA A 38 4.06 3.68 -1.89
C ALA A 38 3.26 2.64 -2.71
N LEU A 39 3.00 2.91 -3.99
CA LEU A 39 2.37 1.94 -4.90
C LEU A 39 3.19 0.65 -5.04
N GLY A 40 4.52 0.74 -5.10
CA GLY A 40 5.40 -0.41 -5.14
C GLY A 40 5.31 -1.28 -3.88
N GLU A 41 5.26 -0.67 -2.70
CA GLU A 41 5.10 -1.38 -1.42
C GLU A 41 3.71 -2.01 -1.29
N ILE A 42 2.64 -1.31 -1.68
CA ILE A 42 1.27 -1.88 -1.76
C ILE A 42 1.27 -3.13 -2.65
N GLY A 43 1.96 -3.10 -3.80
CA GLY A 43 2.07 -4.24 -4.71
C GLY A 43 2.74 -5.46 -4.09
N LYS A 44 3.69 -5.28 -3.16
CA LYS A 44 4.30 -6.39 -2.40
C LYS A 44 3.35 -6.91 -1.32
N LEU A 45 2.82 -6.01 -0.51
CA LEU A 45 1.93 -6.33 0.60
C LEU A 45 0.66 -7.04 0.14
N THR A 46 0.09 -6.64 -1.01
CA THR A 46 -1.09 -7.30 -1.58
C THR A 46 -0.83 -8.74 -2.00
N LYS A 47 0.38 -9.07 -2.49
CA LYS A 47 0.75 -10.46 -2.80
C LYS A 47 0.85 -11.30 -1.53
N GLU A 48 1.44 -10.75 -0.48
CA GLU A 48 1.56 -11.40 0.82
C GLU A 48 0.19 -11.61 1.46
N ARG A 49 -0.66 -10.57 1.46
CA ARG A 49 -2.04 -10.65 1.93
C ARG A 49 -2.86 -11.71 1.18
N ARG A 50 -2.67 -11.85 -0.14
CA ARG A 50 -3.30 -12.92 -0.93
C ARG A 50 -2.87 -14.31 -0.48
N LYS A 51 -1.59 -14.50 -0.16
CA LYS A 51 -1.09 -15.78 0.38
C LYS A 51 -1.71 -16.08 1.74
N GLU A 52 -1.71 -15.12 2.66
CA GLU A 52 -2.33 -15.28 3.98
C GLU A 52 -3.81 -15.66 3.89
N ILE A 53 -4.58 -15.03 2.99
CA ILE A 53 -5.98 -15.36 2.78
C ILE A 53 -6.13 -16.80 2.28
N GLN A 54 -5.28 -17.21 1.34
CA GLN A 54 -5.31 -18.56 0.78
C GLN A 54 -4.90 -19.62 1.81
N GLU A 55 -3.89 -19.36 2.63
CA GLU A 55 -3.47 -20.21 3.75
C GLU A 55 -4.60 -20.33 4.78
N LYS A 56 -5.19 -19.21 5.17
CA LYS A 56 -6.32 -19.19 6.11
C LYS A 56 -7.51 -19.98 5.60
N LYS A 57 -7.84 -19.86 4.31
CA LYS A 57 -8.90 -20.65 3.66
C LYS A 57 -8.60 -22.14 3.66
N ASN A 58 -7.35 -22.53 3.45
CA ASN A 58 -6.95 -23.94 3.43
C ASN A 58 -6.83 -24.53 4.84
N SER A 59 -6.65 -23.69 5.87
CA SER A 59 -6.63 -24.10 7.28
C SER A 59 -8.00 -24.07 7.96
N MET A 60 -9.05 -23.67 7.23
CA MET A 60 -10.46 -23.74 7.65
C MET A 60 -11.08 -25.03 7.12
#